data_AF-A0AAE4S995-F1
#
_entry.id   AF-A0AAE4S995-F1
#
_cell.length_a   1.000
_cell.length_b   1.000
_cell.length_c   1.000
_cell.angle_alpha   90.00
_cell.angle_beta   90.00
_cell.angle_gamma   90.00
#
_symmetry.space_group_name_H-M   'P 1'
#
loop_
_entity.id
_entity.type
_entity.pdbx_description
1 polymer ?
#
loop_
_entity_poly.entity_id
_entity_poly.type
_entity_poly.pdbx_seq_one_letter_code
_entity_poly.pdbx_strand_id
1 'polypeptide(L)'
;MSQFKRRYVRLEEVCDKTYLTQWDILEAIEEEKLCLFADISASSLGAIHPPSQCVAAIFDYQGIVQLTERSSKRFALSLESILVQHVIIVEMHGINRWRSVTEAFDNVLQAHFKYTPNALSQPNKAFVAYAAVNASPTTESVVGEFITKASAIFSNDVTHQLAEHYPSQRGQRLSTDALTVKPSQIRVDMEQVIDVFGKAVLLNRGCQAVDTVKATLGSTVSQTAGQCIESVNAPTELGLDSVIQPMPIHPIAQIAHRVLTLNPQARADKVWNMIRQDVRANEFNRQFDVDALIESITQDSVTWFGRGDNENTMSYDSFRKNVLVDVRRQIRPSK
;
A
#
# COMPACT_ATOMS: atom_id res chain seq x y z
N MET A 1 -5.10 12.72 -21.55
CA MET A 1 -6.32 11.99 -21.15
C MET A 1 -5.88 10.68 -20.52
N SER A 2 -6.41 10.33 -19.34
CA SER A 2 -5.98 9.13 -18.62
C SER A 2 -6.47 7.87 -19.33
N GLN A 3 -5.61 6.86 -19.47
CA GLN A 3 -5.94 5.58 -20.12
C GLN A 3 -6.84 4.70 -19.22
N PHE A 4 -6.98 5.04 -17.94
CA PHE A 4 -7.76 4.29 -16.97
C PHE A 4 -9.14 4.91 -16.75
N LYS A 5 -10.14 4.04 -16.53
CA LYS A 5 -11.49 4.43 -16.12
C LYS A 5 -11.52 5.09 -14.73
N ARG A 6 -10.45 4.93 -13.94
CA ARG A 6 -10.15 5.60 -12.65
C ARG A 6 -8.63 5.76 -12.54
N ARG A 7 -8.12 6.98 -12.33
CA ARG A 7 -6.68 7.28 -12.16
C ARG A 7 -6.11 6.67 -10.87
N TYR A 8 -6.82 6.88 -9.77
CA TYR A 8 -6.49 6.29 -8.47
C TYR A 8 -7.16 4.92 -8.34
N VAL A 9 -6.35 3.91 -8.05
CA VAL A 9 -6.77 2.51 -7.92
C VAL A 9 -6.38 1.98 -6.56
N ARG A 10 -7.01 0.92 -6.06
CA ARG A 10 -6.55 0.29 -4.82
C ARG A 10 -5.25 -0.47 -5.04
N LEU A 11 -4.47 -0.68 -3.99
CA LEU A 11 -3.17 -1.34 -4.08
C LEU A 11 -3.30 -2.79 -4.60
N GLU A 12 -4.35 -3.50 -4.16
CA GLU A 12 -4.66 -4.86 -4.63
C GLU A 12 -5.09 -4.91 -6.12
N GLU A 13 -5.66 -3.83 -6.66
CA GLU A 13 -6.11 -3.75 -8.06
C GLU A 13 -4.98 -3.49 -9.07
N VAL A 14 -3.73 -3.26 -8.61
CA VAL A 14 -2.60 -2.96 -9.51
C VAL A 14 -2.23 -4.18 -10.36
N CYS A 15 -2.29 -5.38 -9.78
CA CYS A 15 -2.05 -6.66 -10.44
C CYS A 15 -3.05 -6.96 -11.57
N ASP A 16 -4.26 -6.39 -11.51
CA ASP A 16 -5.29 -6.58 -12.55
C ASP A 16 -5.08 -5.70 -13.79
N LYS A 17 -4.29 -4.64 -13.63
CA LYS A 17 -4.11 -3.53 -14.60
C LYS A 17 -2.68 -3.43 -15.13
N THR A 18 -1.72 -4.08 -14.48
CA THR A 18 -0.31 -4.07 -14.84
C THR A 18 0.32 -5.45 -14.70
N TYR A 19 1.49 -5.66 -15.30
CA TYR A 19 2.36 -6.81 -15.04
C TYR A 19 3.13 -6.70 -13.71
N LEU A 20 2.93 -5.61 -12.94
CA LEU A 20 3.53 -5.40 -11.64
C LEU A 20 2.70 -6.10 -10.56
N THR A 21 3.38 -6.64 -9.57
CA THR A 21 2.77 -7.10 -8.32
C THR A 21 2.60 -5.93 -7.36
N GLN A 22 1.76 -6.12 -6.34
CA GLN A 22 1.70 -5.21 -5.19
C GLN A 22 3.09 -4.95 -4.57
N TRP A 23 3.96 -5.96 -4.54
CA TRP A 23 5.30 -5.82 -3.94
C TRP A 23 6.24 -4.93 -4.75
N ASP A 24 6.17 -4.95 -6.09
CA ASP A 24 6.96 -4.04 -6.93
C ASP A 24 6.58 -2.57 -6.67
N ILE A 25 5.29 -2.30 -6.39
CA ILE A 25 4.82 -0.97 -5.98
C ILE A 25 5.33 -0.57 -4.60
N LEU A 26 5.28 -1.50 -3.64
CA LEU A 26 5.75 -1.28 -2.27
C LEU A 26 7.26 -1.04 -2.22
N GLU A 27 8.06 -1.80 -2.97
CA GLU A 27 9.50 -1.60 -3.14
C GLU A 27 9.79 -0.19 -3.70
N ALA A 28 9.08 0.25 -4.74
CA ALA A 28 9.22 1.61 -5.27
C ALA A 28 8.79 2.72 -4.29
N ILE A 29 7.92 2.44 -3.31
CA ILE A 29 7.59 3.38 -2.23
C ILE A 29 8.69 3.40 -1.16
N GLU A 30 9.28 2.24 -0.83
CA GLU A 30 10.42 2.15 0.08
C GLU A 30 11.69 2.81 -0.49
N GLU A 31 11.89 2.71 -1.80
CA GLU A 31 12.93 3.42 -2.58
C GLU A 31 12.58 4.90 -2.87
N GLU A 32 11.49 5.44 -2.33
CA GLU A 32 11.08 6.86 -2.45
C GLU A 32 10.80 7.32 -3.90
N LYS A 33 10.54 6.37 -4.82
CA LYS A 33 10.15 6.62 -6.23
C LYS A 33 8.65 6.88 -6.39
N LEU A 34 7.82 6.36 -5.48
CA LEU A 34 6.36 6.50 -5.49
C LEU A 34 5.81 6.99 -4.14
N CYS A 35 4.72 7.75 -4.19
CA CYS A 35 3.91 8.09 -3.02
C CYS A 35 2.59 7.32 -3.03
N LEU A 36 2.10 6.98 -1.83
CA LEU A 36 0.75 6.47 -1.67
C LEU A 36 -0.27 7.61 -1.59
N PHE A 37 -1.49 7.28 -1.99
CA PHE A 37 -2.65 8.14 -1.89
C PHE A 37 -3.65 7.50 -0.93
N ALA A 38 -4.58 8.30 -0.40
CA ALA A 38 -5.65 7.81 0.47
C ALA A 38 -6.98 8.47 0.12
N ASP A 39 -8.03 7.65 0.11
CA ASP A 39 -9.43 8.04 -0.03
C ASP A 39 -10.00 8.35 1.36
N ILE A 40 -10.18 9.63 1.67
CA ILE A 40 -10.51 10.10 3.01
C ILE A 40 -11.79 10.95 3.03
N SER A 41 -12.46 10.93 4.18
CA SER A 41 -13.55 11.83 4.54
C SER A 41 -13.29 12.30 5.96
N ALA A 42 -12.98 13.59 6.13
CA ALA A 42 -12.59 14.16 7.43
C ALA A 42 -13.03 15.64 7.54
N SER A 43 -13.34 16.06 8.76
CA SER A 43 -13.74 17.43 9.10
C SER A 43 -12.61 18.18 9.80
N SER A 44 -12.62 19.52 9.71
CA SER A 44 -11.66 20.38 10.42
C SER A 44 -10.18 20.10 10.11
N LEU A 45 -9.84 19.90 8.84
CA LEU A 45 -8.45 19.94 8.37
C LEU A 45 -7.92 21.37 8.42
N GLY A 46 -6.63 21.54 8.69
CA GLY A 46 -5.97 22.85 8.76
C GLY A 46 -5.06 23.09 7.55
N ALA A 47 -5.43 24.02 6.66
CA ALA A 47 -4.62 24.35 5.48
C ALA A 47 -3.34 25.10 5.90
N ILE A 48 -2.17 24.59 5.55
CA ILE A 48 -0.88 25.20 5.91
C ILE A 48 -0.45 26.14 4.79
N HIS A 49 -0.23 27.42 5.10
CA HIS A 49 0.38 28.37 4.16
C HIS A 49 1.92 28.25 4.23
N PRO A 50 2.60 27.74 3.19
CA PRO A 50 4.02 27.39 3.29
C PRO A 50 4.96 28.54 3.66
N PRO A 51 4.82 29.78 3.12
CA PRO A 51 5.71 30.90 3.45
C PRO A 51 5.72 31.32 4.92
N SER A 52 4.60 31.15 5.64
CA SER A 52 4.44 31.60 7.03
C SER A 52 4.30 30.47 8.05
N GLN A 53 4.24 29.21 7.58
CA GLN A 53 4.05 28.00 8.38
C GLN A 53 2.90 28.14 9.41
N CYS A 54 1.79 28.74 8.98
CA CYS A 54 0.61 28.94 9.79
C CYS A 54 -0.62 28.26 9.16
N VAL A 55 -1.61 27.93 10.00
CA VAL A 55 -2.92 27.50 9.56
C VAL A 55 -3.66 28.70 9.00
N ALA A 56 -3.92 28.67 7.69
CA ALA A 56 -4.49 29.76 6.92
C ALA A 56 -6.02 29.67 6.76
N ALA A 57 -6.58 28.47 6.95
CA ALA A 57 -8.01 28.19 6.93
C ALA A 57 -8.27 26.81 7.56
N ILE A 58 -9.50 26.61 8.01
CA ILE A 58 -10.07 25.32 8.37
C ILE A 58 -11.06 24.91 7.28
N PHE A 59 -11.08 23.62 6.94
CA PHE A 59 -11.99 23.08 5.92
C PHE A 59 -12.35 21.63 6.22
N ASP A 60 -13.47 21.18 5.66
CA ASP A 60 -13.88 19.78 5.65
C ASP A 60 -13.51 19.19 4.28
N TYR A 61 -13.14 17.91 4.19
CA TYR A 61 -12.63 17.29 2.96
C TYR A 61 -13.19 15.90 2.72
N GLN A 62 -13.58 15.63 1.47
CA GLN A 62 -13.92 14.30 0.98
C GLN A 62 -13.32 14.08 -0.41
N GLY A 63 -12.45 13.10 -0.55
CA GLY A 63 -11.77 12.78 -1.82
C GLY A 63 -10.38 12.18 -1.62
N ILE A 64 -9.57 12.19 -2.68
CA ILE A 64 -8.21 11.66 -2.66
C ILE A 64 -7.23 12.69 -2.09
N VAL A 65 -6.37 12.25 -1.18
CA VAL A 65 -5.16 12.98 -0.75
C VAL A 65 -3.91 12.18 -1.10
N GLN A 66 -2.79 12.87 -1.32
CA GLN A 66 -1.48 12.24 -1.34
C GLN A 66 -0.93 12.17 0.09
N LEU A 67 -0.38 11.01 0.47
CA LEU A 67 0.31 10.83 1.74
C LEU A 67 1.75 11.34 1.63
N THR A 68 2.32 11.83 2.74
CA THR A 68 3.74 12.17 2.77
C THR A 68 4.61 10.93 2.54
N GLU A 69 5.81 11.10 1.98
CA GLU A 69 6.78 10.00 1.73
C GLU A 69 6.98 9.14 2.99
N ARG A 70 7.24 9.77 4.14
CA ARG A 70 7.36 9.11 5.45
C ARG A 70 6.11 8.30 5.84
N SER A 71 4.91 8.78 5.51
CA SER A 71 3.67 8.05 5.78
C SER A 71 3.51 6.86 4.82
N SER A 72 3.81 7.06 3.54
CA SER A 72 3.77 6.05 2.50
C SER A 72 4.73 4.89 2.80
N LYS A 73 5.99 5.20 3.11
CA LYS A 73 7.04 4.24 3.49
C LYS A 73 6.70 3.46 4.75
N ARG A 74 6.14 4.13 5.78
CA ARG A 74 5.66 3.44 6.98
C ARG A 74 4.49 2.48 6.68
N PHE A 75 3.56 2.85 5.81
CA PHE A 75 2.51 1.93 5.37
C PHE A 75 3.10 0.75 4.57
N ALA A 76 4.06 0.99 3.68
CA ALA A 76 4.65 -0.08 2.89
C ALA A 76 5.30 -1.17 3.75
N LEU A 77 6.00 -0.76 4.81
CA LEU A 77 6.66 -1.64 5.76
C LEU A 77 5.72 -2.42 6.69
N SER A 78 4.56 -1.86 7.07
CA SER A 78 3.63 -2.52 8.01
C SER A 78 2.41 -3.17 7.35
N LEU A 79 1.89 -2.59 6.27
CA LEU A 79 0.60 -2.90 5.63
C LEU A 79 -0.63 -2.74 6.54
N GLU A 80 -0.44 -2.10 7.69
CA GLU A 80 -1.46 -1.85 8.71
C GLU A 80 -2.07 -0.44 8.61
N SER A 81 -3.04 -0.14 9.47
CA SER A 81 -3.58 1.24 9.56
C SER A 81 -2.51 2.20 10.10
N ILE A 82 -2.40 3.38 9.50
CA ILE A 82 -1.39 4.38 9.88
C ILE A 82 -2.01 5.71 10.35
N LEU A 83 -1.37 6.32 11.35
CA LEU A 83 -1.72 7.64 11.88
C LEU A 83 -0.97 8.74 11.11
N VAL A 84 -1.68 9.54 10.31
CA VAL A 84 -1.10 10.63 9.49
C VAL A 84 -1.47 11.99 10.06
N GLN A 85 -0.46 12.81 10.40
CA GLN A 85 -0.66 14.18 10.87
C GLN A 85 -0.74 15.20 9.71
N HIS A 86 -0.11 14.88 8.58
CA HIS A 86 -0.02 15.75 7.42
C HIS A 86 -0.45 14.98 6.17
N VAL A 87 -1.24 15.64 5.33
CA VAL A 87 -1.68 15.16 4.02
C VAL A 87 -1.47 16.25 2.98
N ILE A 88 -1.32 15.87 1.72
CA ILE A 88 -1.26 16.80 0.59
C ILE A 88 -2.61 16.72 -0.11
N ILE A 89 -3.35 17.82 -0.08
CA ILE A 89 -4.63 17.94 -0.78
C ILE A 89 -4.34 18.06 -2.27
N VAL A 90 -4.91 17.17 -3.08
CA VAL A 90 -4.68 17.13 -4.55
C VAL A 90 -5.96 17.41 -5.35
N GLU A 91 -7.14 17.11 -4.79
CA GLU A 91 -8.44 17.30 -5.45
C GLU A 91 -9.18 18.50 -4.85
N MET A 92 -8.97 19.69 -5.41
CA MET A 92 -9.55 20.95 -4.87
C MET A 92 -11.09 20.96 -4.81
N HIS A 93 -11.76 20.10 -5.59
CA HIS A 93 -13.21 19.96 -5.62
C HIS A 93 -13.79 19.17 -4.43
N GLY A 94 -12.94 18.45 -3.67
CA GLY A 94 -13.33 17.77 -2.42
C GLY A 94 -13.37 18.68 -1.20
N ILE A 95 -12.92 19.94 -1.34
CA ILE A 95 -12.85 20.94 -0.26
C ILE A 95 -14.23 21.53 -0.01
N ASN A 96 -14.66 21.49 1.26
CA ASN A 96 -15.94 22.02 1.73
C ASN A 96 -15.72 22.97 2.91
N ARG A 97 -16.61 23.97 3.07
CA ARG A 97 -16.64 24.89 4.22
C ARG A 97 -15.28 25.52 4.56
N TRP A 98 -14.59 26.04 3.55
CA TRP A 98 -13.36 26.82 3.71
C TRP A 98 -13.65 28.09 4.51
N ARG A 99 -13.08 28.20 5.72
CA ARG A 99 -13.42 29.23 6.72
C ARG A 99 -12.20 29.59 7.58
N SER A 100 -12.27 30.68 8.34
CA SER A 100 -11.18 31.06 9.24
C SER A 100 -11.08 30.10 10.44
N VAL A 101 -9.98 30.20 11.20
CA VAL A 101 -9.85 29.42 12.46
C VAL A 101 -10.87 29.88 13.50
N THR A 102 -11.16 31.19 13.58
CA THR A 102 -12.12 31.76 14.53
C THR A 102 -13.59 31.55 14.12
N GLU A 103 -13.86 31.29 12.84
CA GLU A 103 -15.17 30.85 12.34
C GLU A 103 -15.39 29.34 12.51
N ALA A 104 -14.32 28.55 12.62
CA ALA A 104 -14.39 27.11 12.83
C ALA A 104 -14.43 26.70 14.31
N PHE A 105 -13.85 27.52 15.19
CA PHE A 105 -13.70 27.23 16.61
C PHE A 105 -14.02 28.49 17.43
N ASP A 106 -15.02 28.39 18.30
CA ASP A 106 -15.44 29.49 19.16
C ASP A 106 -14.42 29.77 20.27
N ASN A 107 -14.17 31.05 20.56
CA ASN A 107 -13.44 31.50 21.75
C ASN A 107 -12.05 30.84 21.95
N VAL A 108 -11.25 30.82 20.88
CA VAL A 108 -9.86 30.31 20.89
C VAL A 108 -8.96 31.23 21.72
N LEU A 109 -8.52 30.75 22.88
CA LEU A 109 -7.57 31.46 23.76
C LEU A 109 -6.13 31.00 23.54
N GLN A 110 -5.91 29.75 23.13
CA GLN A 110 -4.58 29.16 22.97
C GLN A 110 -4.53 28.30 21.71
N ALA A 111 -3.38 28.23 21.05
CA ALA A 111 -3.12 27.30 19.95
C ALA A 111 -1.67 26.80 20.02
N HIS A 112 -1.46 25.51 19.73
CA HIS A 112 -0.11 24.94 19.60
C HIS A 112 0.59 25.29 18.27
N PHE A 113 -0.12 25.95 17.36
CA PHE A 113 0.35 26.36 16.04
C PHE A 113 0.00 27.83 15.77
N LYS A 114 0.76 28.47 14.88
CA LYS A 114 0.42 29.81 14.37
C LYS A 114 -0.77 29.70 13.43
N TYR A 115 -1.68 30.66 13.46
CA TYR A 115 -2.80 30.73 12.52
C TYR A 115 -3.10 32.18 12.09
N THR A 116 -3.80 32.36 10.97
CA THR A 116 -4.32 33.68 10.57
C THR A 116 -5.74 33.88 11.09
N PRO A 117 -6.08 35.07 11.64
CA PRO A 117 -7.43 35.33 12.16
C PRO A 117 -8.48 35.35 11.04
N ASN A 118 -8.09 35.78 9.84
CA ASN A 118 -8.91 35.73 8.63
C ASN A 118 -8.47 34.54 7.76
N ALA A 119 -9.41 33.95 7.03
CA ALA A 119 -9.10 32.93 6.04
C ALA A 119 -8.32 33.53 4.86
N LEU A 120 -7.24 32.88 4.42
CA LEU A 120 -6.65 33.17 3.11
C LEU A 120 -7.55 32.61 1.99
N SER A 121 -7.32 33.02 0.75
CA SER A 121 -8.03 32.45 -0.40
C SER A 121 -7.70 30.96 -0.58
N GLN A 122 -8.68 30.18 -1.02
CA GLN A 122 -8.51 28.76 -1.29
C GLN A 122 -7.47 28.54 -2.41
N PRO A 123 -6.43 27.69 -2.20
CA PRO A 123 -5.46 27.35 -3.24
C PRO A 123 -6.11 26.70 -4.47
N ASN A 124 -5.56 27.01 -5.65
CA ASN A 124 -5.94 26.37 -6.93
C ASN A 124 -4.96 25.28 -7.37
N LYS A 125 -4.03 24.88 -6.48
CA LYS A 125 -2.98 23.87 -6.67
C LYS A 125 -2.85 23.05 -5.40
N ALA A 126 -2.19 21.90 -5.50
CA ALA A 126 -1.95 21.03 -4.35
C ALA A 126 -1.23 21.76 -3.20
N PHE A 127 -1.65 21.49 -1.96
CA PHE A 127 -1.13 22.14 -0.75
C PHE A 127 -1.11 21.16 0.43
N VAL A 128 -0.27 21.44 1.43
CA VAL A 128 -0.15 20.62 2.64
C VAL A 128 -1.21 21.06 3.65
N ALA A 129 -1.85 20.09 4.31
CA ALA A 129 -2.79 20.32 5.39
C ALA A 129 -2.47 19.44 6.61
N TYR A 130 -2.78 19.94 7.80
CA TYR A 130 -2.96 19.11 8.98
C TYR A 130 -4.21 18.24 8.79
N ALA A 131 -4.07 16.94 9.06
CA ALA A 131 -5.13 15.96 8.82
C ALA A 131 -6.30 16.06 9.81
N ALA A 132 -6.06 16.64 10.99
CA ALA A 132 -7.08 17.03 11.95
C ALA A 132 -6.61 18.23 12.80
N VAL A 133 -7.50 19.19 13.02
CA VAL A 133 -7.38 20.26 14.01
C VAL A 133 -8.51 20.08 15.02
N ASN A 134 -8.15 19.94 16.30
CA ASN A 134 -9.08 19.69 17.38
C ASN A 134 -9.08 20.86 18.36
N ALA A 135 -10.25 21.12 18.95
CA ALA A 135 -10.41 22.04 20.07
C ALA A 135 -10.62 21.27 21.37
N SER A 136 -9.95 21.70 22.43
CA SER A 136 -10.10 21.21 23.80
C SER A 136 -10.33 22.38 24.75
N PRO A 137 -11.09 22.25 25.85
CA PRO A 137 -11.19 23.31 26.85
C PRO A 137 -9.82 23.67 27.45
N THR A 138 -9.57 24.95 27.76
CA THR A 138 -8.40 25.30 28.58
C THR A 138 -8.60 24.80 30.02
N THR A 139 -7.49 24.61 30.76
CA THR A 139 -7.54 24.22 32.17
C THR A 139 -8.34 25.19 33.04
N GLU A 140 -8.22 26.49 32.76
CA GLU A 140 -8.97 27.55 33.43
C GLU A 140 -10.48 27.44 33.15
N SER A 141 -10.87 27.13 31.91
CA SER A 141 -12.27 26.92 31.54
C SER A 141 -12.91 25.71 32.23
N VAL A 142 -12.16 24.61 32.37
CA VAL A 142 -12.64 23.42 33.11
C VAL A 142 -12.84 23.73 34.59
N VAL A 143 -11.89 24.45 35.21
CA VAL A 143 -11.97 24.89 36.61
C VAL A 143 -13.15 25.85 36.81
N GLY A 144 -13.32 26.84 35.95
CA GLY A 144 -14.44 27.79 36.01
C GLY A 144 -15.81 27.12 35.82
N GLU A 145 -15.93 26.14 34.91
CA GLU A 145 -17.16 25.36 34.76
C GLU A 145 -17.46 24.50 35.99
N PHE A 146 -16.45 23.89 36.60
CA PHE A 146 -16.62 23.13 37.85
C PHE A 146 -17.05 24.03 39.02
N ILE A 147 -16.40 25.17 39.20
CA ILE A 147 -16.76 26.17 40.23
C ILE A 147 -18.21 26.66 40.03
N THR A 148 -18.61 26.91 38.78
CA THR A 148 -19.98 27.36 38.44
C THR A 148 -21.03 26.29 38.73
N LYS A 149 -20.72 25.01 38.49
CA LYS A 149 -21.61 23.90 38.88
C LYS A 149 -21.65 23.70 40.40
N ALA A 150 -20.53 23.93 41.08
CA ALA A 150 -20.45 23.84 42.53
C ALA A 150 -21.23 24.97 43.23
N SER A 151 -21.12 26.22 42.78
CA SER A 151 -21.84 27.37 43.36
C SER A 151 -23.37 27.28 43.19
N ALA A 152 -23.83 26.67 42.10
CA ALA A 152 -25.24 26.37 41.85
C ALA A 152 -25.84 25.31 42.81
N ILE A 153 -25.00 24.52 43.48
CA ILE A 153 -25.42 23.49 44.45
C ILE A 153 -25.11 23.95 45.89
N PHE A 154 -23.99 24.66 46.07
CA PHE A 154 -23.44 25.11 47.35
C PHE A 154 -23.17 26.61 47.30
N SER A 155 -24.23 27.42 47.39
CA SER A 155 -24.12 28.87 47.35
C SER A 155 -23.46 29.41 48.63
N ASN A 156 -22.16 29.67 48.58
CA ASN A 156 -21.38 30.30 49.65
C ASN A 156 -20.38 31.32 49.09
N ASP A 157 -19.99 32.31 49.90
CA ASP A 157 -19.11 33.42 49.47
C ASP A 157 -17.78 32.95 48.87
N VAL A 158 -17.25 31.82 49.36
CA VAL A 158 -16.01 31.21 48.86
C VAL A 158 -16.15 30.79 47.40
N THR A 159 -17.26 30.16 47.02
CA THR A 159 -17.52 29.80 45.61
C THR A 159 -17.75 31.02 44.71
N HIS A 160 -18.29 32.13 45.23
CA HIS A 160 -18.43 33.37 44.48
C HIS A 160 -17.06 34.03 44.21
N GLN A 161 -16.19 34.16 45.21
CA GLN A 161 -14.82 34.70 45.02
C GLN A 161 -13.98 33.85 44.06
N LEU A 162 -14.14 32.52 44.10
CA LEU A 162 -13.51 31.60 43.16
C LEU A 162 -14.05 31.75 41.73
N ALA A 163 -15.35 32.04 41.55
CA ALA A 163 -15.96 32.28 40.25
C ALA A 163 -15.50 33.62 39.61
N GLU A 164 -15.17 34.63 40.41
CA GLU A 164 -14.56 35.87 39.91
C GLU A 164 -13.12 35.67 39.42
N HIS A 165 -12.33 34.83 40.11
CA HIS A 165 -10.96 34.48 39.69
C HIS A 165 -10.90 33.49 38.51
N TYR A 166 -11.88 32.58 38.42
CA TYR A 166 -11.99 31.60 37.34
C TYR A 166 -13.37 31.72 36.68
N PRO A 167 -13.61 32.80 35.90
CA PRO A 167 -14.87 32.97 35.19
C PRO A 167 -15.07 31.79 34.23
N SER A 168 -16.32 31.34 34.08
CA SER A 168 -16.71 30.23 33.20
C SER A 168 -16.69 30.60 31.71
N GLN A 169 -15.58 31.18 31.24
CA GLN A 169 -15.31 31.38 29.83
C GLN A 169 -15.09 30.01 29.20
N ARG A 170 -15.78 29.70 28.09
CA ARG A 170 -15.58 28.47 27.31
C ARG A 170 -14.35 28.62 26.41
N GLY A 171 -13.20 28.85 27.01
CA GLY A 171 -11.93 29.05 26.33
C GLY A 171 -11.46 27.77 25.67
N GLN A 172 -11.09 27.85 24.39
CA GLN A 172 -10.59 26.71 23.63
C GLN A 172 -9.08 26.80 23.42
N ARG A 173 -8.43 25.64 23.54
CA ARG A 173 -7.06 25.36 23.14
C ARG A 173 -7.09 24.49 21.88
N LEU A 174 -6.49 25.01 20.80
CA LEU A 174 -6.34 24.26 19.55
C LEU A 174 -5.05 23.44 19.52
N SER A 175 -5.17 22.20 19.08
CA SER A 175 -4.07 21.27 18.81
C SER A 175 -4.29 20.56 17.48
N THR A 176 -3.22 20.03 16.90
CA THR A 176 -3.30 19.14 15.74
C THR A 176 -3.31 17.68 16.19
N ASP A 177 -3.91 16.81 15.39
CA ASP A 177 -4.00 15.38 15.67
C ASP A 177 -3.78 14.56 14.38
N ALA A 178 -3.69 13.24 14.52
CA ALA A 178 -3.47 12.33 13.40
C ALA A 178 -4.78 11.65 12.93
N LEU A 179 -5.02 11.67 11.63
CA LEU A 179 -6.07 10.88 11.00
C LEU A 179 -5.62 9.43 10.88
N THR A 180 -6.48 8.47 11.23
CA THR A 180 -6.25 7.05 10.94
C THR A 180 -6.61 6.74 9.50
N VAL A 181 -5.64 6.30 8.70
CA VAL A 181 -5.86 5.79 7.33
C VAL A 181 -5.78 4.27 7.37
N LYS A 182 -6.86 3.60 6.95
CA LYS A 182 -6.95 2.14 6.89
C LYS A 182 -6.38 1.59 5.56
N PRO A 183 -5.90 0.34 5.51
CA PRO A 183 -5.42 -0.29 4.27
C PRO A 183 -6.43 -0.20 3.10
N SER A 184 -7.74 -0.38 3.39
CA SER A 184 -8.82 -0.28 2.38
C SER A 184 -9.04 1.13 1.81
N GLN A 185 -8.46 2.16 2.42
CA GLN A 185 -8.48 3.55 1.93
C GLN A 185 -7.26 3.87 1.06
N ILE A 186 -6.21 3.05 1.09
CA ILE A 186 -4.99 3.28 0.32
C ILE A 186 -5.30 3.18 -1.19
N ARG A 187 -4.68 4.09 -1.93
CA ARG A 187 -4.74 4.17 -3.38
C ARG A 187 -3.35 4.36 -3.95
N VAL A 188 -3.18 3.95 -5.20
CA VAL A 188 -2.00 4.15 -6.03
C VAL A 188 -2.42 5.00 -7.22
N ASP A 189 -1.62 6.01 -7.56
CA ASP A 189 -1.82 6.83 -8.75
C ASP A 189 -1.23 6.13 -9.97
N MET A 190 -2.08 5.66 -10.88
CA MET A 190 -1.61 4.95 -12.06
C MET A 190 -0.83 5.82 -13.05
N GLU A 191 -0.94 7.15 -12.97
CA GLU A 191 -0.09 8.04 -13.76
C GLU A 191 1.35 8.03 -13.22
N GLN A 192 1.54 8.10 -11.89
CA GLN A 192 2.87 7.94 -11.28
C GLN A 192 3.48 6.55 -11.53
N VAL A 193 2.67 5.48 -11.51
CA VAL A 193 3.15 4.13 -11.84
C VAL A 193 3.66 4.05 -13.29
N ILE A 194 2.97 4.68 -14.24
CA ILE A 194 3.44 4.77 -15.63
C ILE A 194 4.73 5.58 -15.73
N ASP A 195 4.86 6.67 -14.98
CA ASP A 195 6.05 7.51 -15.03
C ASP A 195 7.30 6.81 -14.44
N VAL A 196 7.13 6.01 -13.38
CA VAL A 196 8.23 5.26 -12.74
C VAL A 196 8.61 3.98 -13.49
N PHE A 197 7.63 3.19 -13.93
CA PHE A 197 7.88 1.86 -14.53
C PHE A 197 7.74 1.82 -16.06
N GLY A 198 7.23 2.88 -16.68
CA GLY A 198 7.01 2.99 -18.12
C GLY A 198 5.71 2.34 -18.61
N LYS A 199 5.17 2.84 -19.73
CA LYS A 199 3.90 2.36 -20.33
C LYS A 199 3.87 0.86 -20.69
N ALA A 200 5.03 0.22 -20.81
CA ALA A 200 5.13 -1.20 -21.12
C ALA A 200 4.58 -2.11 -20.00
N VAL A 201 4.46 -1.62 -18.76
CA VAL A 201 3.91 -2.43 -17.66
C VAL A 201 2.38 -2.59 -17.70
N LEU A 202 1.67 -1.89 -18.58
CA LEU A 202 0.21 -1.95 -18.64
C LEU A 202 -0.27 -3.27 -19.25
N LEU A 203 -1.25 -3.90 -18.61
CA LEU A 203 -1.95 -5.04 -19.20
C LEU A 203 -2.83 -4.54 -20.35
N ASN A 204 -2.60 -5.05 -21.56
CA ASN A 204 -3.45 -4.85 -22.73
C ASN A 204 -4.78 -5.64 -22.60
N ARG A 205 -5.57 -5.38 -21.54
CA ARG A 205 -7.00 -5.70 -21.56
C ARG A 205 -7.67 -4.73 -22.52
N GLY A 206 -7.90 -5.18 -23.75
CA GLY A 206 -8.33 -4.32 -24.86
C GLY A 206 -9.65 -3.60 -24.60
N CYS A 207 -9.57 -2.29 -24.40
CA CYS A 207 -10.54 -1.36 -24.98
C CYS A 207 -9.96 -0.85 -26.30
N GLN A 208 -9.85 -1.73 -27.30
CA GLN A 208 -9.55 -1.27 -28.66
C GLN A 208 -10.79 -0.56 -29.20
N ALA A 209 -10.70 0.76 -29.35
CA ALA A 209 -11.50 1.44 -30.35
C ALA A 209 -11.13 0.84 -31.72
N VAL A 210 -12.13 0.43 -32.49
CA VAL A 210 -11.93 -0.28 -33.75
C VAL A 210 -11.57 0.71 -34.85
N ASP A 211 -10.29 1.05 -34.98
CA ASP A 211 -9.78 1.62 -36.22
C ASP A 211 -9.55 0.50 -37.24
N THR A 212 -10.43 0.46 -38.23
CA THR A 212 -10.46 -0.59 -39.24
C THR A 212 -9.41 -0.34 -40.31
N VAL A 213 -8.33 -1.12 -40.33
CA VAL A 213 -7.46 -1.25 -41.52
C VAL A 213 -7.41 -2.71 -41.95
N LYS A 214 -7.86 -2.95 -43.19
CA LYS A 214 -8.02 -4.27 -43.81
C LYS A 214 -6.67 -5.00 -43.91
N ALA A 215 -6.62 -6.24 -43.42
CA ALA A 215 -5.67 -7.26 -43.87
C ALA A 215 -6.46 -8.47 -44.39
N THR A 216 -6.29 -8.77 -45.67
CA THR A 216 -7.08 -9.78 -46.40
C THR A 216 -6.54 -11.18 -46.11
N LEU A 217 -7.34 -12.06 -45.49
CA LEU A 217 -7.02 -13.49 -45.40
C LEU A 217 -7.59 -14.24 -46.61
N GLY A 218 -6.72 -14.95 -47.34
CA GLY A 218 -7.13 -15.97 -48.31
C GLY A 218 -7.47 -17.27 -47.59
N SER A 219 -8.67 -17.78 -47.81
CA SER A 219 -9.16 -19.04 -47.24
C SER A 219 -9.17 -20.14 -48.30
N THR A 220 -8.50 -21.26 -48.05
CA THR A 220 -8.80 -22.54 -48.73
C THR A 220 -8.73 -23.69 -47.73
N VAL A 221 -9.86 -24.35 -47.52
CA VAL A 221 -9.98 -25.62 -46.78
C VAL A 221 -9.97 -26.77 -47.78
N SER A 222 -9.41 -27.92 -47.40
CA SER A 222 -9.70 -29.20 -48.06
C SER A 222 -9.63 -30.35 -47.06
N GLN A 223 -10.77 -31.02 -46.87
CA GLN A 223 -10.89 -32.33 -46.23
C GLN A 223 -11.22 -33.36 -47.33
N THR A 224 -10.55 -34.50 -47.37
CA THR A 224 -11.13 -35.75 -47.90
C THR A 224 -10.41 -36.94 -47.27
N ALA A 225 -11.15 -38.03 -47.02
CA ALA A 225 -10.68 -39.22 -46.28
C ALA A 225 -10.28 -40.37 -47.21
N GLY A 226 -9.59 -41.39 -46.64
CA GLY A 226 -9.31 -42.68 -47.28
C GLY A 226 -9.00 -43.78 -46.25
N GLN A 227 -9.58 -44.96 -46.45
CA GLN A 227 -9.47 -46.19 -45.61
C GLN A 227 -8.18 -47.00 -45.98
N CYS A 228 -7.71 -48.10 -45.36
CA CYS A 228 -8.23 -49.06 -44.35
C CYS A 228 -7.08 -49.92 -43.73
N ILE A 229 -7.32 -50.56 -42.57
CA ILE A 229 -7.00 -51.98 -42.13
C ILE A 229 -5.82 -52.73 -42.82
N GLU A 230 -4.85 -53.43 -42.17
CA GLU A 230 -4.53 -53.76 -40.74
C GLU A 230 -3.11 -54.39 -40.60
N SER A 231 -2.57 -54.57 -39.36
CA SER A 231 -1.75 -55.75 -38.91
C SER A 231 -1.19 -55.58 -37.48
N VAL A 232 -1.19 -56.66 -36.67
CA VAL A 232 -0.67 -56.74 -35.29
C VAL A 232 0.64 -57.55 -35.25
N ASN A 233 1.65 -57.13 -34.48
CA ASN A 233 2.45 -58.01 -33.60
C ASN A 233 3.58 -57.33 -32.81
N ALA A 234 3.87 -57.93 -31.65
CA ALA A 234 5.03 -57.77 -30.76
C ALA A 234 5.10 -56.51 -29.84
N PRO A 235 5.66 -56.65 -28.62
CA PRO A 235 5.44 -55.70 -27.53
C PRO A 235 6.56 -54.66 -27.45
N THR A 236 6.20 -53.37 -27.42
CA THR A 236 7.13 -52.33 -26.97
C THR A 236 6.98 -52.16 -25.46
N GLU A 237 8.09 -52.35 -24.77
CA GLU A 237 8.23 -52.21 -23.32
C GLU A 237 7.65 -50.87 -22.83
N LEU A 238 6.95 -50.91 -21.69
CA LEU A 238 6.66 -49.70 -20.92
C LEU A 238 7.97 -49.19 -20.33
N GLY A 239 8.73 -48.45 -21.13
CA GLY A 239 9.94 -47.78 -20.72
C GLY A 239 9.66 -46.89 -19.51
N LEU A 240 10.35 -47.19 -18.40
CA LEU A 240 10.35 -46.39 -17.17
C LEU A 240 11.19 -45.11 -17.38
N ASP A 241 10.85 -44.32 -18.40
CA ASP A 241 11.42 -42.97 -18.64
C ASP A 241 10.80 -41.91 -17.71
N SER A 242 9.86 -42.32 -16.85
CA SER A 242 9.42 -41.57 -15.68
C SER A 242 10.19 -42.05 -14.45
N VAL A 243 10.76 -41.11 -13.68
CA VAL A 243 11.76 -41.34 -12.61
C VAL A 243 13.13 -41.69 -13.22
N ILE A 244 14.14 -40.81 -13.27
CA ILE A 244 14.59 -39.83 -12.26
C ILE A 244 15.02 -38.51 -12.94
N GLN A 245 14.34 -37.39 -12.66
CA GLN A 245 15.04 -36.09 -12.74
C GLN A 245 15.86 -35.93 -11.45
N PRO A 246 17.15 -35.53 -11.51
CA PRO A 246 17.99 -35.40 -10.32
C PRO A 246 17.52 -34.20 -9.49
N MET A 247 16.60 -34.48 -8.55
CA MET A 247 16.05 -33.49 -7.63
C MET A 247 17.21 -32.83 -6.84
N PRO A 248 17.20 -31.49 -6.67
CA PRO A 248 18.22 -30.82 -5.89
C PRO A 248 18.37 -31.43 -4.49
N ILE A 249 19.59 -31.72 -4.04
CA ILE A 249 19.83 -32.30 -2.70
C ILE A 249 19.62 -31.25 -1.59
N HIS A 250 19.75 -29.96 -1.93
CA HIS A 250 19.62 -28.86 -0.98
C HIS A 250 18.13 -28.44 -0.81
N PRO A 251 17.60 -28.30 0.42
CA PRO A 251 16.16 -28.04 0.66
C PRO A 251 15.67 -26.75 -0.01
N ILE A 252 16.36 -25.61 0.20
CA ILE A 252 16.04 -24.35 -0.48
C ILE A 252 16.07 -24.47 -2.02
N ALA A 253 16.89 -25.37 -2.57
CA ALA A 253 16.94 -25.60 -4.02
C ALA A 253 15.73 -26.41 -4.51
N GLN A 254 15.20 -27.35 -3.72
CA GLN A 254 13.94 -28.06 -4.02
C GLN A 254 12.75 -27.10 -4.01
N ILE A 255 12.69 -26.21 -3.02
CA ILE A 255 11.65 -25.17 -2.93
C ILE A 255 11.73 -24.23 -4.13
N ALA A 256 12.94 -23.75 -4.49
CA ALA A 256 13.15 -22.94 -5.69
C ALA A 256 12.82 -23.69 -7.00
N HIS A 257 13.05 -24.99 -7.07
CA HIS A 257 12.66 -25.84 -8.20
C HIS A 257 11.13 -25.91 -8.33
N ARG A 258 10.39 -26.10 -7.23
CA ARG A 258 8.91 -26.07 -7.21
C ARG A 258 8.40 -24.72 -7.75
N VAL A 259 8.96 -23.60 -7.31
CA VAL A 259 8.61 -22.24 -7.80
C VAL A 259 8.90 -22.09 -9.30
N LEU A 260 10.11 -22.46 -9.75
CA LEU A 260 10.53 -22.34 -11.16
C LEU A 260 9.81 -23.31 -12.10
N THR A 261 9.30 -24.45 -11.60
CA THR A 261 8.46 -25.37 -12.40
C THR A 261 7.15 -24.68 -12.82
N LEU A 262 6.53 -23.94 -11.90
CA LEU A 262 5.34 -23.14 -12.21
C LEU A 262 5.67 -21.80 -12.90
N ASN A 263 6.89 -21.27 -12.71
CA ASN A 263 7.30 -19.96 -13.21
C ASN A 263 8.69 -20.01 -13.89
N PRO A 264 8.84 -20.65 -15.07
CA PRO A 264 10.17 -20.96 -15.64
C PRO A 264 11.05 -19.75 -15.95
N GLN A 265 10.45 -18.57 -16.16
CA GLN A 265 11.14 -17.32 -16.48
C GLN A 265 11.25 -16.35 -15.27
N ALA A 266 10.88 -16.78 -14.05
CA ALA A 266 10.96 -15.92 -12.88
C ALA A 266 12.42 -15.53 -12.57
N ARG A 267 12.64 -14.22 -12.36
CA ARG A 267 13.91 -13.65 -11.88
C ARG A 267 14.18 -14.07 -10.42
N ALA A 268 15.42 -13.90 -9.96
CA ALA A 268 15.86 -14.42 -8.66
C ALA A 268 15.16 -13.77 -7.45
N ASP A 269 15.01 -12.45 -7.51
CA ASP A 269 14.18 -11.62 -6.63
C ASP A 269 12.73 -12.13 -6.58
N LYS A 270 12.12 -12.38 -7.75
CA LYS A 270 10.76 -12.90 -7.85
C LYS A 270 10.64 -14.30 -7.22
N VAL A 271 11.59 -15.21 -7.47
CA VAL A 271 11.59 -16.54 -6.83
C VAL A 271 11.74 -16.41 -5.32
N TRP A 272 12.67 -15.58 -4.83
CA TRP A 272 12.89 -15.33 -3.41
C TRP A 272 11.63 -14.76 -2.72
N ASN A 273 10.98 -13.77 -3.33
CA ASN A 273 9.76 -13.18 -2.82
C ASN A 273 8.57 -14.14 -2.85
N MET A 274 8.48 -15.04 -3.83
CA MET A 274 7.47 -16.11 -3.85
C MET A 274 7.66 -17.10 -2.70
N ILE A 275 8.90 -17.53 -2.43
CA ILE A 275 9.24 -18.36 -1.26
C ILE A 275 8.90 -17.62 0.04
N ARG A 276 9.25 -16.32 0.13
CA ARG A 276 8.97 -15.48 1.30
C ARG A 276 7.48 -15.26 1.55
N GLN A 277 6.66 -15.15 0.49
CA GLN A 277 5.20 -15.10 0.61
C GLN A 277 4.65 -16.44 1.09
N ASP A 278 5.20 -17.55 0.59
CA ASP A 278 4.79 -18.91 0.96
C ASP A 278 5.00 -19.19 2.45
N VAL A 279 6.21 -18.93 2.95
CA VAL A 279 6.57 -19.12 4.37
C VAL A 279 5.76 -18.24 5.32
N ARG A 280 5.29 -17.08 4.83
CA ARG A 280 4.39 -16.17 5.56
C ARG A 280 2.92 -16.61 5.54
N ALA A 281 2.53 -17.55 4.68
CA ALA A 281 1.24 -18.20 4.80
C ALA A 281 1.24 -19.15 6.02
N ASN A 282 0.04 -19.47 6.50
CA ASN A 282 -0.12 -20.53 7.51
C ASN A 282 0.54 -21.82 7.02
N GLU A 283 1.18 -22.60 7.89
CA GLU A 283 2.01 -23.76 7.54
C GLU A 283 1.26 -24.77 6.66
N PHE A 284 -0.03 -24.98 6.94
CA PHE A 284 -0.92 -25.86 6.17
C PHE A 284 -1.30 -25.35 4.76
N ASN A 285 -0.96 -24.11 4.43
CA ASN A 285 -1.27 -23.43 3.16
C ASN A 285 -0.01 -23.16 2.31
N ARG A 286 1.17 -23.65 2.72
CA ARG A 286 2.43 -23.50 1.96
C ARG A 286 2.37 -24.33 0.66
N GLN A 287 2.57 -23.67 -0.48
CA GLN A 287 2.56 -24.25 -1.82
C GLN A 287 3.94 -24.76 -2.26
N PHE A 288 5.03 -24.15 -1.77
CA PHE A 288 6.40 -24.42 -2.22
C PHE A 288 7.25 -25.03 -1.11
N ASP A 289 7.19 -24.49 0.11
CA ASP A 289 7.78 -25.06 1.33
C ASP A 289 6.77 -26.01 2.00
N VAL A 290 6.33 -27.03 1.23
CA VAL A 290 5.34 -28.05 1.62
C VAL A 290 5.73 -28.79 2.90
N ASP A 291 7.02 -28.88 3.16
CA ASP A 291 7.63 -29.62 4.27
C ASP A 291 7.91 -28.70 5.48
N ALA A 292 7.48 -27.43 5.43
CA ALA A 292 7.66 -26.38 6.43
C ALA A 292 9.10 -26.24 6.95
N LEU A 293 10.09 -26.42 6.07
CA LEU A 293 11.51 -26.45 6.44
C LEU A 293 12.07 -25.06 6.73
N ILE A 294 11.50 -24.02 6.12
CA ILE A 294 11.94 -22.64 6.33
C ILE A 294 11.27 -22.11 7.60
N GLU A 295 12.12 -21.80 8.58
CA GLU A 295 11.74 -21.14 9.82
C GLU A 295 11.45 -19.65 9.56
N SER A 296 12.38 -18.95 8.90
CA SER A 296 12.24 -17.53 8.61
C SER A 296 12.95 -17.12 7.32
N ILE A 297 12.42 -16.09 6.66
CA ILE A 297 12.98 -15.53 5.44
C ILE A 297 12.74 -14.01 5.37
N THR A 298 13.84 -13.27 5.32
CA THR A 298 13.91 -11.82 5.27
C THR A 298 14.14 -11.35 3.83
N GLN A 299 14.46 -10.07 3.65
CA GLN A 299 14.93 -9.58 2.34
C GLN A 299 16.32 -10.12 2.00
N ASP A 300 17.19 -10.25 3.00
CA ASP A 300 18.62 -10.49 2.81
C ASP A 300 19.06 -11.92 3.14
N SER A 301 18.26 -12.68 3.90
CA SER A 301 18.59 -14.03 4.38
C SER A 301 17.39 -14.98 4.46
N VAL A 302 17.67 -16.28 4.38
CA VAL A 302 16.73 -17.37 4.71
C VAL A 302 17.39 -18.30 5.73
N THR A 303 16.62 -18.71 6.74
CA THR A 303 16.99 -19.65 7.79
C THR A 303 16.06 -20.85 7.75
N TRP A 304 16.63 -22.07 7.77
CA TRP A 304 15.89 -23.32 7.66
C TRP A 304 16.50 -24.44 8.52
N PHE A 305 15.67 -25.41 8.89
CA PHE A 305 16.09 -26.55 9.70
C PHE A 305 16.91 -27.57 8.87
N GLY A 306 18.07 -27.97 9.41
CA GLY A 306 19.00 -28.92 8.80
C GLY A 306 18.75 -30.38 9.20
N ARG A 307 19.80 -31.21 9.10
CA ARG A 307 19.80 -32.53 9.73
C ARG A 307 20.17 -32.40 11.21
N GLY A 308 19.28 -32.90 12.09
CA GLY A 308 19.37 -32.71 13.53
C GLY A 308 18.99 -31.27 13.93
N ASP A 309 19.32 -30.88 15.17
CA ASP A 309 18.96 -29.58 15.76
C ASP A 309 19.81 -28.40 15.24
N ASN A 310 20.21 -28.44 13.96
CA ASN A 310 21.07 -27.44 13.34
C ASN A 310 20.27 -26.49 12.45
N GLU A 311 20.14 -25.23 12.85
CA GLU A 311 19.70 -24.14 11.97
C GLU A 311 20.78 -23.82 10.92
N ASN A 312 20.35 -23.61 9.68
CA ASN A 312 21.21 -23.20 8.57
C ASN A 312 20.71 -21.88 8.00
N THR A 313 21.63 -20.97 7.66
CA THR A 313 21.29 -19.64 7.12
C THR A 313 22.07 -19.36 5.83
N MET A 314 21.43 -18.76 4.84
CA MET A 314 22.10 -18.25 3.64
C MET A 314 21.57 -16.87 3.25
N SER A 315 22.41 -16.06 2.61
CA SER A 315 21.99 -14.77 2.07
C SER A 315 21.25 -14.92 0.74
N TYR A 316 20.36 -13.96 0.43
CA TYR A 316 19.73 -13.81 -0.88
C TYR A 316 20.76 -13.79 -2.01
N ASP A 317 21.92 -13.16 -1.79
CA ASP A 317 22.94 -13.04 -2.81
C ASP A 317 23.67 -14.38 -3.06
N SER A 318 23.82 -15.24 -2.04
CA SER A 318 24.28 -16.63 -2.19
C SER A 318 23.23 -17.50 -2.91
N PHE A 319 21.96 -17.36 -2.52
CA PHE A 319 20.84 -18.02 -3.19
C PHE A 319 20.79 -17.69 -4.70
N ARG A 320 20.87 -16.40 -5.03
CA ARG A 320 20.81 -15.87 -6.39
C ARG A 320 21.98 -16.35 -7.26
N LYS A 321 23.20 -16.35 -6.72
CA LYS A 321 24.43 -16.65 -7.46
C LYS A 321 24.71 -18.16 -7.57
N ASN A 322 24.32 -18.94 -6.57
CA ASN A 322 24.64 -20.36 -6.49
C ASN A 322 23.37 -21.21 -6.71
N VAL A 323 22.46 -21.22 -5.72
CA VAL A 323 21.29 -22.12 -5.68
C VAL A 323 20.42 -22.01 -6.93
N LEU A 324 20.04 -20.79 -7.31
CA LEU A 324 19.14 -20.58 -8.44
C LEU A 324 19.79 -20.88 -9.79
N VAL A 325 21.11 -20.69 -9.90
CA VAL A 325 21.87 -21.00 -11.13
C VAL A 325 21.91 -22.51 -11.35
N ASP A 326 22.17 -23.29 -10.30
CA ASP A 326 22.17 -24.75 -10.35
C ASP A 326 20.78 -25.32 -10.66
N VAL A 327 19.73 -24.85 -9.99
CA VAL A 327 18.34 -25.28 -10.24
C VAL A 327 17.92 -24.97 -11.70
N ARG A 328 18.24 -23.79 -12.22
CA ARG A 328 17.95 -23.43 -13.62
C ARG A 328 18.73 -24.28 -14.63
N ARG A 329 19.92 -24.78 -14.27
CA ARG A 329 20.68 -25.72 -15.12
C ARG A 329 20.00 -27.10 -15.16
N GLN A 330 19.35 -27.53 -14.08
CA GLN A 330 18.62 -28.80 -14.01
C GLN A 330 17.27 -28.77 -14.74
N ILE A 331 16.56 -27.64 -14.73
CA ILE A 331 15.25 -27.49 -15.39
C ILE A 331 15.35 -27.34 -16.92
N ARG A 332 16.50 -26.89 -17.44
CA ARG A 332 16.71 -26.82 -18.90
C ARG A 332 16.87 -28.23 -19.46
N PRO A 333 16.08 -28.64 -20.47
CA PRO A 333 16.34 -29.91 -21.15
C PRO A 333 17.73 -29.86 -21.77
N SER A 334 18.52 -30.91 -21.56
CA SER A 334 19.75 -31.16 -22.30
C SER A 334 19.44 -31.11 -23.80
N LYS A 335 20.21 -30.31 -24.54
CA LYS A 335 20.11 -30.23 -26.01
C LYS A 335 20.71 -31.46 -26.68
#